data_AF-A0A7G5FEJ7-F1
#
_entry.id   AF-A0A7G5FEJ7-F1
#
_cell.length_a   1.000
_cell.length_b   1.000
_cell.length_c   1.000
_cell.angle_alpha   90.00
_cell.angle_beta   90.00
_cell.angle_gamma   90.00
#
_symmetry.space_group_name_H-M   'P 1'
#
loop_
_entity.id
_entity.type
_entity.pdbx_description
1 polymer ?
#
loop_
_entity_poly.entity_id
_entity_poly.type
_entity_poly.pdbx_seq_one_letter_code
_entity_poly.pdbx_strand_id
1 'polypeptide(L)'
;MSLPWGSLVAESPRFEQFVSGGAVVSGTDWIADSVAAGAEQFQLPPKQLAQLWWYSFGGGVVAPSVHLMVGFDAVPSLSFDAGELRCSGFWTGFSTSVSAPSVAEAGACLAESTAPLIDLLCSEFSLRPAPLVSLMVDALRQSALEAGNEHFSPALGVSVARDLVAGFAGPAGSYFGVLDGEVVSLADAEATDDMFVFAPRQSCCMVYRSPGSGLCTSCPKRPAEKRVQDMIALADSFAW
;
A
#
# COMPACT_ATOMS: atom_id res chain seq x y z
N MET A 1 19.88 10.79 11.28
CA MET A 1 19.78 11.53 10.00
C MET A 1 18.32 11.96 9.86
N SER A 2 18.02 13.17 9.40
CA SER A 2 16.62 13.56 9.17
C SER A 2 16.05 12.80 7.97
N LEU A 3 14.82 12.27 8.08
CA LEU A 3 14.17 11.57 6.99
C LEU A 3 13.83 12.54 5.83
N PRO A 4 14.03 12.15 4.56
CA PRO A 4 13.99 13.07 3.42
C PRO A 4 12.57 13.30 2.86
N TRP A 5 11.58 13.56 3.72
CA TRP A 5 10.19 13.80 3.31
C TRP A 5 10.03 14.95 2.32
N GLY A 6 10.81 16.03 2.51
CA GLY A 6 10.80 17.18 1.59
C GLY A 6 11.27 16.81 0.19
N SER A 7 12.30 15.95 0.08
CA SER A 7 12.78 15.45 -1.22
C SER A 7 11.75 14.55 -1.87
N LEU A 8 11.12 13.66 -1.11
CA LEU A 8 10.04 12.81 -1.62
C LEU A 8 8.89 13.64 -2.19
N VAL A 9 8.41 14.64 -1.46
CA VAL A 9 7.29 15.49 -1.91
C VAL A 9 7.70 16.33 -3.13
N ALA A 10 8.95 16.79 -3.20
CA ALA A 10 9.45 17.51 -4.36
C ALA A 10 9.50 16.64 -5.64
N GLU A 11 9.92 15.38 -5.53
CA GLU A 11 9.99 14.43 -6.65
C GLU A 11 8.64 13.79 -6.98
N SER A 12 7.78 13.60 -5.97
CA SER A 12 6.46 12.98 -6.06
C SER A 12 5.40 13.78 -5.30
N PRO A 13 4.93 14.91 -5.88
CA PRO A 13 3.95 15.79 -5.22
C PRO A 13 2.64 15.09 -4.82
N ARG A 14 2.32 13.95 -5.43
CA ARG A 14 1.18 13.08 -5.04
C ARG A 14 1.19 12.68 -3.57
N PHE A 15 2.35 12.68 -2.91
CA PHE A 15 2.49 12.34 -1.50
C PHE A 15 2.26 13.52 -0.54
N GLU A 16 2.18 14.76 -1.02
CA GLU A 16 2.02 15.95 -0.17
C GLU A 16 0.83 15.81 0.79
N GLN A 17 -0.34 15.44 0.26
CA GLN A 17 -1.55 15.28 1.07
C GLN A 17 -1.43 14.19 2.14
N PHE A 18 -0.59 13.18 1.93
CA PHE A 18 -0.41 12.06 2.87
C PHE A 18 0.69 12.34 3.91
N VAL A 19 1.64 13.22 3.60
CA VAL A 19 2.74 13.57 4.51
C VAL A 19 2.38 14.76 5.38
N SER A 20 1.76 15.80 4.82
CA SER A 20 1.49 17.08 5.51
C SER A 20 0.03 17.52 5.50
N GLY A 21 -0.82 16.89 4.70
CA GLY A 21 -2.24 17.25 4.58
C GLY A 21 -3.10 16.78 5.75
N GLY A 22 -4.15 17.55 6.05
CA GLY A 22 -5.16 17.18 7.06
C GLY A 22 -4.79 17.50 8.52
N ALA A 23 -5.69 17.15 9.42
CA ALA A 23 -5.52 17.34 10.86
C ALA A 23 -4.80 16.14 11.47
N VAL A 24 -3.93 16.39 12.46
CA VAL A 24 -3.30 15.32 13.25
C VAL A 24 -4.37 14.64 14.10
N VAL A 25 -4.40 13.32 14.06
CA VAL A 25 -5.34 12.47 14.80
C VAL A 25 -4.59 11.46 15.65
N SER A 26 -5.21 11.03 16.75
CA SER A 26 -4.68 10.02 17.66
C SER A 26 -5.82 9.15 18.20
N GLY A 27 -5.46 7.95 18.69
CA GLY A 27 -6.45 6.95 19.08
C GLY A 27 -7.31 6.48 17.90
N THR A 28 -8.54 6.06 18.19
CA THR A 28 -9.43 5.38 17.22
C THR A 28 -10.75 6.10 16.95
N ASP A 29 -11.11 7.08 17.77
CA ASP A 29 -12.46 7.68 17.77
C ASP A 29 -12.82 8.39 16.44
N TRP A 30 -11.80 8.82 15.69
CA TRP A 30 -11.96 9.52 14.41
C TRP A 30 -12.26 8.60 13.23
N ILE A 31 -12.12 7.28 13.39
CA ILE A 31 -12.16 6.32 12.27
C ILE A 31 -13.57 6.22 11.69
N ALA A 32 -14.59 6.14 12.53
CA ALA A 32 -15.98 6.06 12.06
C ALA A 32 -16.37 7.28 11.22
N ASP A 33 -15.97 8.48 11.65
CA ASP A 33 -16.19 9.72 10.92
C ASP A 33 -15.41 9.76 9.60
N SER A 34 -14.16 9.27 9.59
CA SER A 34 -13.35 9.17 8.37
C SER A 34 -13.96 8.21 7.34
N VAL A 35 -14.47 7.05 7.79
CA VAL A 35 -15.21 6.13 6.92
C VAL A 35 -16.46 6.80 6.36
N ALA A 36 -17.25 7.47 7.23
CA ALA A 36 -18.48 8.14 6.83
C ALA A 36 -18.25 9.28 5.83
N ALA A 37 -17.11 9.97 5.90
CA ALA A 37 -16.75 11.05 4.97
C ALA A 37 -16.66 10.58 3.50
N GLY A 38 -16.45 9.28 3.25
CA GLY A 38 -16.44 8.71 1.89
C GLY A 38 -17.81 8.37 1.32
N ALA A 39 -18.89 8.51 2.10
CA ALA A 39 -20.21 8.00 1.72
C ALA A 39 -20.77 8.64 0.44
N GLU A 40 -20.64 9.97 0.30
CA GLU A 40 -21.08 10.70 -0.89
C GLU A 40 -20.25 10.33 -2.13
N GLN A 41 -18.93 10.24 -1.95
CA GLN A 41 -18.00 9.97 -3.03
C GLN A 41 -18.16 8.56 -3.61
N PHE A 42 -18.24 7.54 -2.73
CA PHE A 42 -18.20 6.14 -3.17
C PHE A 42 -19.58 5.48 -3.22
N GLN A 43 -20.58 6.04 -2.53
CA GLN A 43 -21.97 5.55 -2.54
C GLN A 43 -22.06 4.05 -2.23
N LEU A 44 -21.21 3.58 -1.32
CA LEU A 44 -21.14 2.19 -0.89
C LEU A 44 -21.87 1.97 0.43
N PRO A 45 -22.45 0.78 0.68
CA PRO A 45 -22.96 0.43 2.00
C PRO A 45 -21.85 0.50 3.06
N PRO A 46 -22.16 0.82 4.34
CA PRO A 46 -21.15 1.10 5.37
C PRO A 46 -20.03 0.07 5.50
N LYS A 47 -20.38 -1.22 5.48
CA LYS A 47 -19.39 -2.31 5.53
C LYS A 47 -18.41 -2.31 4.35
N GLN A 48 -18.90 -2.04 3.14
CA GLN A 48 -18.05 -1.99 1.94
C GLN A 48 -17.23 -0.71 1.91
N LEU A 49 -17.79 0.39 2.40
CA LEU A 49 -17.09 1.67 2.55
C LEU A 49 -15.94 1.56 3.55
N ALA A 50 -16.14 0.91 4.70
CA ALA A 50 -15.08 0.66 5.69
C ALA A 50 -13.95 -0.22 5.14
N GLN A 51 -14.29 -1.24 4.34
CA GLN A 51 -13.29 -2.07 3.66
C GLN A 51 -12.50 -1.29 2.58
N LEU A 52 -13.17 -0.39 1.86
CA LEU A 52 -12.52 0.51 0.90
C LEU A 52 -11.64 1.55 1.61
N TRP A 53 -12.11 2.08 2.73
CA TRP A 53 -11.35 2.97 3.59
C TRP A 53 -10.08 2.29 4.07
N TRP A 54 -10.17 1.05 4.60
CA TRP A 54 -9.00 0.31 5.05
C TRP A 54 -7.95 0.09 3.95
N TYR A 55 -8.40 -0.22 2.73
CA TYR A 55 -7.52 -0.29 1.56
C TYR A 55 -6.82 1.05 1.28
N SER A 56 -7.56 2.16 1.33
CA SER A 56 -7.04 3.50 1.05
C SER A 56 -6.11 4.00 2.15
N PHE A 57 -6.47 3.72 3.41
CA PHE A 57 -5.65 3.94 4.61
C PHE A 57 -4.30 3.24 4.45
N GLY A 58 -4.28 1.95 4.12
CA GLY A 58 -3.03 1.21 3.91
C GLY A 58 -2.12 1.87 2.86
N GLY A 59 -2.66 2.27 1.71
CA GLY A 59 -1.89 2.98 0.69
C GLY A 59 -1.35 4.33 1.18
N GLY A 60 -2.19 5.14 1.83
CA GLY A 60 -1.82 6.48 2.28
C GLY A 60 -0.79 6.50 3.43
N VAL A 61 -0.83 5.51 4.33
CA VAL A 61 0.10 5.44 5.47
C VAL A 61 1.41 4.71 5.16
N VAL A 62 1.41 3.81 4.16
CA VAL A 62 2.58 2.99 3.82
C VAL A 62 3.36 3.57 2.65
N ALA A 63 2.68 4.01 1.58
CA ALA A 63 3.35 4.31 0.31
C ALA A 63 4.45 5.38 0.43
N PRO A 64 4.25 6.53 1.12
CA PRO A 64 5.31 7.52 1.26
C PRO A 64 6.60 6.96 1.87
N SER A 65 6.48 6.20 2.97
CA SER A 65 7.62 5.58 3.65
C SER A 65 8.32 4.54 2.79
N VAL A 66 7.55 3.76 2.02
CA VAL A 66 8.10 2.72 1.15
C VAL A 66 8.83 3.32 -0.06
N HIS A 67 8.36 4.43 -0.61
CA HIS A 67 9.10 5.17 -1.62
C HIS A 67 10.43 5.72 -1.07
N LEU A 68 10.48 6.13 0.21
CA LEU A 68 11.75 6.48 0.85
C LEU A 68 12.72 5.30 0.98
N MET A 69 12.21 4.10 1.26
CA MET A 69 13.01 2.88 1.37
C MET A 69 13.67 2.49 0.05
N VAL A 70 12.97 2.68 -1.07
CA VAL A 70 13.47 2.29 -2.39
C VAL A 70 14.27 3.43 -3.04
N GLY A 71 13.76 4.66 -3.03
CA GLY A 71 14.35 5.77 -3.79
C GLY A 71 15.39 6.61 -3.04
N PHE A 72 15.44 6.54 -1.70
CA PHE A 72 16.21 7.47 -0.88
C PHE A 72 17.07 6.81 0.20
N ASP A 73 17.21 5.48 0.16
CA ASP A 73 17.98 4.69 1.12
C ASP A 73 17.65 5.04 2.60
N ALA A 74 16.37 5.27 2.86
CA ALA A 74 15.86 5.66 4.17
C ALA A 74 14.79 4.69 4.62
N VAL A 75 14.88 4.22 5.87
CA VAL A 75 13.89 3.29 6.44
C VAL A 75 13.09 4.00 7.54
N PRO A 76 12.00 4.73 7.23
CA PRO A 76 11.11 5.26 8.23
C PRO A 76 10.50 4.16 9.10
N SER A 77 10.31 4.45 10.38
CA SER A 77 9.47 3.61 11.24
C SER A 77 8.02 3.68 10.76
N LEU A 78 7.33 2.54 10.79
CA LEU A 78 5.88 2.46 10.57
C LEU A 78 5.12 2.27 11.89
N SER A 79 5.74 2.60 13.02
CA SER A 79 5.07 2.67 14.32
C SER A 79 4.26 3.96 14.40
N PHE A 80 2.95 3.86 14.60
CA PHE A 80 2.10 5.05 14.72
C PHE A 80 2.42 5.90 15.96
N ASP A 81 3.02 5.30 17.01
CA ASP A 81 3.50 6.00 18.20
C ASP A 81 4.79 6.81 17.94
N ALA A 82 5.51 6.51 16.86
CA ALA A 82 6.74 7.18 16.47
C ALA A 82 6.50 8.34 15.50
N GLY A 83 5.26 8.63 15.12
CA GLY A 83 4.94 9.62 14.09
C GLY A 83 3.57 10.26 14.27
N GLU A 84 3.07 10.83 13.18
CA GLU A 84 1.79 11.52 13.14
C GLU A 84 0.90 10.90 12.08
N LEU A 85 -0.25 10.38 12.51
CA LEU A 85 -1.36 10.11 11.61
C LEU A 85 -2.10 11.41 11.31
N ARG A 86 -2.39 11.63 10.03
CA ARG A 86 -3.11 12.82 9.57
C ARG A 86 -4.33 12.41 8.76
N CYS A 87 -5.45 13.05 9.01
CA CYS A 87 -6.73 12.74 8.39
C CYS A 87 -7.32 13.97 7.70
N SER A 88 -7.78 13.77 6.46
CA SER A 88 -8.55 14.74 5.69
C SER A 88 -9.77 14.06 5.08
N GLY A 89 -10.87 14.05 5.85
CA GLY A 89 -12.08 13.33 5.48
C GLY A 89 -11.82 11.82 5.38
N PHE A 90 -11.96 11.27 4.18
CA PHE A 90 -11.75 9.84 3.91
C PHE A 90 -10.27 9.44 3.82
N TRP A 91 -9.38 10.41 3.58
CA TRP A 91 -7.98 10.16 3.30
C TRP A 91 -7.14 10.24 4.56
N THR A 92 -6.25 9.27 4.73
CA THR A 92 -5.33 9.21 5.85
C THR A 92 -3.90 9.05 5.36
N GLY A 93 -2.98 9.77 5.99
CA GLY A 93 -1.56 9.67 5.74
C GLY A 93 -0.79 9.51 7.04
N PHE A 94 0.47 9.15 6.92
CA PHE A 94 1.38 8.96 8.04
C PHE A 94 2.78 9.47 7.68
N SER A 95 3.40 10.16 8.63
CA SER A 95 4.82 10.51 8.55
C SER A 95 5.47 10.44 9.92
N THR A 96 6.79 10.28 9.94
CA THR A 96 7.57 10.15 11.18
C THR A 96 8.92 10.84 11.02
N SER A 97 9.56 11.24 12.11
CA SER A 97 10.98 11.63 12.11
C SER A 97 11.92 10.49 12.52
N VAL A 98 11.38 9.30 12.82
CA VAL A 98 12.09 8.16 13.40
C VAL A 98 12.37 7.12 12.33
N SER A 99 13.62 6.64 12.28
CA SER A 99 14.00 5.51 11.43
C SER A 99 13.80 4.18 12.15
N ALA A 100 13.36 3.15 11.42
CA ALA A 100 13.43 1.78 11.89
C ALA A 100 14.86 1.21 11.70
N PRO A 101 15.25 0.21 12.50
CA PRO A 101 16.55 -0.47 12.34
C PRO A 101 16.69 -1.25 11.02
N SER A 102 15.57 -1.73 10.48
CA SER A 102 15.52 -2.48 9.21
C SER A 102 14.13 -2.40 8.59
N VAL A 103 14.03 -2.80 7.32
CA VAL A 103 12.75 -2.88 6.59
C VAL A 103 11.81 -3.89 7.25
N ALA A 104 12.33 -5.04 7.70
CA ALA A 104 11.54 -6.02 8.43
C ALA A 104 11.01 -5.48 9.77
N GLU A 105 11.82 -4.74 10.53
CA GLU A 105 11.38 -4.08 11.77
C GLU A 105 10.30 -3.02 11.48
N ALA A 106 10.40 -2.27 10.39
CA ALA A 106 9.32 -1.37 9.97
C ALA A 106 8.01 -2.14 9.71
N GLY A 107 8.08 -3.29 9.04
CA GLY A 107 6.94 -4.18 8.84
C GLY A 107 6.32 -4.68 10.15
N ALA A 108 7.15 -5.07 11.12
CA ALA A 108 6.70 -5.52 12.44
C ALA A 108 6.01 -4.39 13.22
N CYS A 109 6.59 -3.18 13.25
CA CYS A 109 5.97 -2.01 13.86
C CYS A 109 4.59 -1.68 13.27
N LEU A 110 4.42 -1.86 11.95
CA LEU A 110 3.13 -1.65 11.29
C LEU A 110 2.10 -2.70 11.73
N ALA A 111 2.50 -3.98 11.86
CA ALA A 111 1.59 -5.03 12.33
C ALA A 111 1.07 -4.73 13.73
N GLU A 112 1.95 -4.30 14.65
CA GLU A 112 1.56 -3.89 16.00
C GLU A 112 0.63 -2.68 15.97
N SER A 113 0.96 -1.65 15.18
CA SER A 113 0.19 -0.41 15.11
C SER A 113 -1.19 -0.58 14.47
N THR A 114 -1.35 -1.56 13.59
CA THR A 114 -2.60 -1.80 12.86
C THR A 114 -3.53 -2.81 13.54
N ALA A 115 -3.03 -3.63 14.47
CA ALA A 115 -3.84 -4.63 15.17
C ALA A 115 -5.06 -4.02 15.90
N PRO A 116 -4.94 -2.94 16.70
CA PRO A 116 -6.11 -2.32 17.34
C PRO A 116 -7.13 -1.76 16.34
N LEU A 117 -6.66 -1.29 15.18
CA LEU A 117 -7.54 -0.77 14.12
C LEU A 117 -8.33 -1.90 13.46
N ILE A 118 -7.71 -3.06 13.27
CA ILE A 118 -8.38 -4.26 12.75
C ILE A 118 -9.48 -4.71 13.72
N ASP A 119 -9.22 -4.72 15.02
CA ASP A 119 -10.21 -5.08 16.04
C ASP A 119 -11.40 -4.12 16.04
N LEU A 120 -11.15 -2.82 15.95
CA LEU A 120 -12.19 -1.78 15.81
C LEU A 120 -13.03 -2.03 14.56
N LEU A 121 -12.40 -2.19 13.40
CA LEU A 121 -13.09 -2.40 12.13
C LEU A 121 -13.94 -3.68 12.13
N CYS A 122 -13.46 -4.74 12.80
CA CYS A 122 -14.22 -5.97 12.97
C CYS A 122 -15.45 -5.76 13.84
N SER A 123 -15.32 -5.03 14.96
CA SER A 123 -16.41 -4.79 15.91
C SER A 123 -17.46 -3.79 15.38
N GLU A 124 -17.04 -2.66 14.82
CA GLU A 124 -17.95 -1.60 14.37
C GLU A 124 -18.60 -1.89 13.01
N PHE A 125 -17.83 -2.42 12.05
CA PHE A 125 -18.29 -2.59 10.67
C PHE A 125 -18.57 -4.06 10.30
N SER A 126 -18.46 -4.97 11.27
CA SER A 126 -18.65 -6.42 11.06
C SER A 126 -17.75 -6.96 9.94
N LEU A 127 -16.53 -6.44 9.85
CA LEU A 127 -15.49 -6.94 8.96
C LEU A 127 -14.82 -8.19 9.54
N ARG A 128 -14.00 -8.85 8.73
CA ARG A 128 -13.26 -10.06 9.14
C ARG A 128 -11.78 -9.73 9.15
N PRO A 129 -11.00 -10.23 10.11
CA PRO A 129 -9.59 -9.86 10.26
C PRO A 129 -8.73 -10.31 9.07
N ALA A 130 -8.90 -11.55 8.58
CA ALA A 130 -8.05 -12.09 7.51
C ALA A 130 -8.06 -11.25 6.21
N PRO A 131 -9.22 -10.80 5.67
CA PRO A 131 -9.25 -9.84 4.56
C PRO A 131 -8.59 -8.49 4.85
N LEU A 132 -8.64 -7.99 6.08
CA LEU A 132 -8.03 -6.72 6.48
C LEU A 132 -6.50 -6.83 6.52
N VAL A 133 -5.99 -7.91 7.14
CA VAL A 133 -4.56 -8.27 7.11
C VAL A 133 -4.06 -8.38 5.67
N SER A 134 -4.81 -9.07 4.81
CA SER A 134 -4.44 -9.23 3.39
C SER A 134 -4.41 -7.90 2.64
N LEU A 135 -5.32 -6.95 2.95
CA LEU A 135 -5.29 -5.62 2.33
C LEU A 135 -4.09 -4.78 2.76
N MET A 136 -3.63 -4.92 4.01
CA MET A 136 -2.43 -4.23 4.48
C MET A 136 -1.16 -4.82 3.84
N VAL A 137 -1.10 -6.15 3.72
CA VAL A 137 -0.05 -6.84 2.95
C VAL A 137 -0.06 -6.41 1.48
N ASP A 138 -1.24 -6.31 0.86
CA ASP A 138 -1.36 -5.80 -0.50
C ASP A 138 -0.83 -4.35 -0.60
N ALA A 139 -1.07 -3.49 0.40
CA ALA A 139 -0.54 -2.12 0.42
C ALA A 139 1.00 -2.09 0.49
N LEU A 140 1.63 -2.92 1.35
CA LEU A 140 3.09 -3.05 1.43
C LEU A 140 3.68 -3.51 0.09
N ARG A 141 3.11 -4.58 -0.47
CA ARG A 141 3.57 -5.17 -1.73
C ARG A 141 3.44 -4.20 -2.88
N GLN A 142 2.27 -3.59 -3.04
CA GLN A 142 2.03 -2.69 -4.18
C GLN A 142 2.88 -1.43 -4.10
N SER A 143 2.98 -0.82 -2.92
CA SER A 143 3.80 0.39 -2.75
C SER A 143 5.27 0.13 -3.07
N ALA A 144 5.82 -1.02 -2.65
CA ALA A 144 7.22 -1.35 -2.85
C ALA A 144 7.53 -1.69 -4.31
N LEU A 145 6.64 -2.40 -5.00
CA LEU A 145 6.80 -2.70 -6.42
C LEU A 145 6.60 -1.47 -7.29
N GLU A 146 5.64 -0.60 -6.95
CA GLU A 146 5.43 0.69 -7.61
C GLU A 146 6.66 1.59 -7.43
N ALA A 147 7.19 1.71 -6.22
CA ALA A 147 8.44 2.43 -5.97
C ALA A 147 9.62 1.83 -6.74
N GLY A 148 9.74 0.50 -6.79
CA GLY A 148 10.77 -0.18 -7.58
C GLY A 148 10.70 0.19 -9.07
N ASN A 149 9.51 0.13 -9.66
CA ASN A 149 9.31 0.50 -11.06
C ASN A 149 9.56 2.00 -11.31
N GLU A 150 9.06 2.89 -10.44
CA GLU A 150 9.21 4.35 -10.60
C GLU A 150 10.66 4.82 -10.43
N HIS A 151 11.43 4.19 -9.54
CA HIS A 151 12.83 4.52 -9.29
C HIS A 151 13.81 3.67 -10.11
N PHE A 152 13.34 2.92 -11.11
CA PHE A 152 14.17 2.03 -11.94
C PHE A 152 15.03 1.07 -11.10
N SER A 153 14.50 0.62 -9.96
CA SER A 153 15.08 -0.41 -9.09
C SER A 153 14.08 -1.53 -8.75
N PRO A 154 13.47 -2.21 -9.75
CA PRO A 154 12.54 -3.32 -9.55
C PRO A 154 13.03 -4.40 -8.58
N ALA A 155 14.31 -4.77 -8.64
CA ALA A 155 14.87 -5.80 -7.77
C ALA A 155 14.84 -5.37 -6.30
N LEU A 156 15.20 -4.11 -6.03
CA LEU A 156 15.10 -3.51 -4.70
C LEU A 156 13.65 -3.42 -4.23
N GLY A 157 12.72 -3.01 -5.10
CA GLY A 157 11.29 -2.97 -4.78
C GLY A 157 10.74 -4.33 -4.34
N VAL A 158 11.12 -5.42 -5.03
CA VAL A 158 10.75 -6.79 -4.64
C VAL A 158 11.38 -7.18 -3.30
N SER A 159 12.65 -6.84 -3.07
CA SER A 159 13.34 -7.11 -1.80
C SER A 159 12.65 -6.41 -0.63
N VAL A 160 12.38 -5.09 -0.76
CA VAL A 160 11.68 -4.29 0.26
C VAL A 160 10.29 -4.86 0.53
N ALA A 161 9.55 -5.25 -0.53
CA ALA A 161 8.24 -5.87 -0.37
C ALA A 161 8.30 -7.16 0.48
N ARG A 162 9.27 -8.04 0.18
CA ARG A 162 9.47 -9.31 0.90
C ARG A 162 9.80 -9.06 2.37
N ASP A 163 10.72 -8.14 2.66
CA ASP A 163 11.12 -7.82 4.04
C ASP A 163 9.99 -7.20 4.85
N LEU A 164 9.25 -6.24 4.27
CA LEU A 164 8.08 -5.64 4.91
C LEU A 164 7.01 -6.69 5.25
N VAL A 165 6.69 -7.57 4.30
CA VAL A 165 5.66 -8.60 4.50
C VAL A 165 6.11 -9.66 5.50
N ALA A 166 7.41 -10.04 5.48
CA ALA A 166 7.98 -10.96 6.45
C ALA A 166 7.91 -10.37 7.87
N GLY A 167 8.30 -9.09 8.03
CA GLY A 167 8.18 -8.37 9.29
C GLY A 167 6.73 -8.21 9.77
N PHE A 168 5.81 -7.90 8.86
CA PHE A 168 4.37 -7.80 9.16
C PHE A 168 3.73 -9.15 9.53
N ALA A 169 4.42 -10.27 9.28
CA ALA A 169 3.93 -11.64 9.48
C ALA A 169 2.63 -11.96 8.71
N GLY A 170 2.47 -11.36 7.53
CA GLY A 170 1.32 -11.56 6.66
C GLY A 170 1.52 -12.66 5.60
N PRO A 171 0.47 -13.02 4.84
CA PRO A 171 0.59 -13.98 3.74
C PRO A 171 1.55 -13.47 2.63
N ALA A 172 2.68 -14.14 2.43
CA ALA A 172 3.76 -13.73 1.51
C ALA A 172 3.30 -13.29 0.09
N GLY A 173 2.33 -14.00 -0.48
CA GLY A 173 1.82 -13.74 -1.83
C GLY A 173 2.82 -14.05 -2.95
N SER A 174 2.38 -13.89 -4.19
CA SER A 174 3.20 -14.15 -5.38
C SER A 174 3.69 -12.84 -6.01
N TYR A 175 4.90 -12.85 -6.54
CA TYR A 175 5.51 -11.72 -7.25
C TYR A 175 5.83 -12.16 -8.67
N PHE A 176 5.68 -11.24 -9.61
CA PHE A 176 5.89 -11.48 -11.04
C PHE A 176 6.71 -10.34 -11.64
N GLY A 177 7.51 -10.67 -12.65
CA GLY A 177 8.18 -9.71 -13.52
C GLY A 177 7.63 -9.80 -14.94
N VAL A 178 7.69 -8.70 -15.68
CA VAL A 178 7.55 -8.68 -17.13
C VAL A 178 8.92 -8.37 -17.72
N LEU A 179 9.40 -9.24 -18.61
CA LEU A 179 10.64 -9.07 -19.35
C LEU A 179 10.40 -9.49 -20.80
N ASP A 180 10.76 -8.63 -21.76
CA ASP A 180 10.60 -8.90 -23.20
C ASP A 180 9.18 -9.36 -23.60
N GLY A 181 8.15 -8.76 -22.98
CA GLY A 181 6.74 -9.07 -23.24
C GLY A 181 6.22 -10.37 -22.58
N GLU A 182 7.05 -11.06 -21.81
CA GLU A 182 6.70 -12.32 -21.14
C GLU A 182 6.59 -12.12 -19.62
N VAL A 183 5.63 -12.81 -19.01
CA VAL A 183 5.46 -12.80 -17.54
C VAL A 183 6.25 -13.94 -16.91
N VAL A 184 7.13 -13.60 -15.97
CA VAL A 184 7.97 -14.54 -15.23
C VAL A 184 7.54 -14.59 -13.76
N SER A 185 7.43 -15.80 -13.22
CA SER A 185 7.24 -16.05 -11.79
C SER A 185 8.54 -15.76 -11.03
N LEU A 186 8.50 -14.83 -10.06
CA LEU A 186 9.66 -14.52 -9.21
C LEU A 186 9.78 -15.50 -8.02
N ALA A 187 9.05 -16.61 -8.04
CA ALA A 187 9.36 -17.77 -7.21
C ALA A 187 10.47 -18.64 -7.83
N ASP A 188 10.61 -18.57 -9.16
CA ASP A 188 11.50 -19.42 -9.96
C ASP A 188 12.64 -18.62 -10.62
N ALA A 189 12.62 -17.30 -10.47
CA ALA A 189 13.60 -16.38 -11.02
C ALA A 189 13.87 -15.22 -10.05
N GLU A 190 15.05 -14.61 -10.18
CA GLU A 190 15.38 -13.37 -9.50
C GLU A 190 14.82 -12.17 -10.26
N ALA A 191 14.38 -11.16 -9.53
CA ALA A 191 14.01 -9.88 -10.12
C ALA A 191 15.29 -9.16 -10.59
N THR A 192 15.23 -8.53 -11.76
CA THR A 192 16.30 -7.67 -12.29
C THR A 192 15.75 -6.28 -12.57
N ASP A 193 16.64 -5.29 -12.69
CA ASP A 193 16.22 -3.91 -12.92
C ASP A 193 15.73 -3.64 -14.35
N ASP A 194 15.89 -4.61 -15.25
CA ASP A 194 15.31 -4.59 -16.61
C ASP A 194 13.84 -5.06 -16.64
N MET A 195 13.28 -5.52 -15.50
CA MET A 195 11.92 -6.03 -15.42
C MET A 195 10.92 -4.97 -14.96
N PHE A 196 9.68 -5.05 -15.42
CA PHE A 196 8.56 -4.41 -14.73
C PHE A 196 7.96 -5.39 -13.71
N VAL A 197 7.98 -5.05 -12.42
CA VAL A 197 7.52 -5.97 -11.36
C VAL A 197 6.11 -5.66 -10.88
N PHE A 198 5.35 -6.71 -10.57
CA PHE A 198 3.98 -6.56 -10.08
C PHE A 198 3.53 -7.72 -9.19
N ALA A 199 2.44 -7.48 -8.46
CA ALA A 199 1.79 -8.45 -7.60
C ALA A 199 0.26 -8.37 -7.76
N PRO A 200 -0.43 -9.50 -8.02
CA PRO A 200 -1.88 -9.52 -7.88
C PRO A 200 -2.26 -9.31 -6.40
N ARG A 201 -3.34 -8.56 -6.17
CA ARG A 201 -3.89 -8.40 -4.82
C ARG A 201 -4.49 -9.71 -4.34
N GLN A 202 -4.30 -10.00 -3.06
CA GLN A 202 -4.90 -11.13 -2.37
C GLN A 202 -6.34 -10.83 -1.94
N SER A 203 -6.66 -9.57 -1.68
CA SER A 203 -7.98 -9.14 -1.21
C SER A 203 -8.62 -8.07 -2.11
N CYS A 204 -9.94 -7.98 -2.05
CA CYS A 204 -10.71 -7.04 -2.87
C CYS A 204 -11.06 -5.81 -2.04
N CYS A 205 -10.68 -4.61 -2.48
CA CYS A 205 -11.09 -3.35 -1.83
C CYS A 205 -12.57 -2.97 -2.09
N MET A 206 -13.27 -3.72 -2.95
CA MET A 206 -14.69 -3.51 -3.29
C MET A 206 -15.03 -2.20 -4.04
N VAL A 207 -14.03 -1.38 -4.41
CA VAL A 207 -14.24 -0.10 -5.13
C VAL A 207 -15.06 -0.25 -6.41
N TYR A 208 -14.95 -1.38 -7.11
CA TYR A 208 -15.69 -1.65 -8.36
C TYR A 208 -17.23 -1.66 -8.18
N ARG A 209 -17.72 -1.66 -6.94
CA ARG A 209 -19.15 -1.53 -6.62
C ARG A 209 -19.62 -0.09 -6.53
N SER A 210 -18.69 0.87 -6.43
CA SER A 210 -19.00 2.29 -6.51
C SER A 210 -19.44 2.63 -7.94
N PRO A 211 -20.47 3.47 -8.12
CA PRO A 211 -20.86 3.94 -9.45
C PRO A 211 -19.69 4.51 -10.24
N GLY A 212 -19.62 4.17 -11.54
CA GLY A 212 -18.55 4.63 -12.45
C GLY A 212 -17.17 4.01 -12.21
N SER A 213 -16.99 3.16 -11.19
CA SER A 213 -15.70 2.53 -10.90
C SER A 213 -15.55 1.21 -11.65
N GLY A 214 -14.37 1.00 -12.25
CA GLY A 214 -13.98 -0.25 -12.90
C GLY A 214 -13.24 -1.22 -11.98
N LEU A 215 -12.78 -2.32 -12.56
CA LEU A 215 -11.77 -3.18 -11.92
C LEU A 215 -10.39 -2.58 -12.13
N CYS A 216 -9.59 -2.42 -11.06
CA CYS A 216 -8.18 -2.08 -11.21
C CYS A 216 -7.41 -3.27 -11.84
N THR A 217 -6.23 -2.99 -12.39
CA THR A 217 -5.36 -4.00 -13.01
C THR A 217 -5.01 -5.12 -12.04
N SER A 218 -4.67 -4.79 -10.80
CA SER A 218 -4.31 -5.74 -9.74
C SER A 218 -5.52 -6.41 -9.04
N CYS A 219 -6.76 -6.14 -9.46
CA CYS A 219 -7.96 -6.62 -8.76
C CYS A 219 -8.09 -8.16 -8.79
N PRO A 220 -8.38 -8.83 -7.66
CA PRO A 220 -8.56 -10.29 -7.65
C PRO A 220 -9.83 -10.74 -8.38
N LYS A 221 -10.78 -9.82 -8.63
CA LYS A 221 -12.00 -10.08 -9.43
C LYS A 221 -11.76 -9.98 -10.94
N ARG A 222 -10.60 -9.50 -11.37
CA ARG A 222 -10.20 -9.51 -12.78
C ARG A 222 -9.83 -10.94 -13.20
N PRO A 223 -10.26 -11.42 -14.39
CA PRO A 223 -9.79 -12.69 -14.93
C PRO A 223 -8.25 -12.73 -14.98
N ALA A 224 -7.65 -13.89 -14.68
CA ALA A 224 -6.20 -14.02 -14.59
C ALA A 224 -5.49 -13.70 -15.91
N GLU A 225 -5.98 -14.22 -17.03
CA GLU A 225 -5.45 -13.94 -18.37
C GLU A 225 -5.50 -12.45 -18.70
N LYS A 226 -6.62 -11.79 -18.40
CA LYS A 226 -6.77 -10.35 -18.64
C LYS A 226 -5.83 -9.54 -17.76
N ARG A 227 -5.58 -9.98 -16.51
CA ARG A 227 -4.58 -9.36 -15.64
C ARG A 227 -3.19 -9.46 -16.24
N VAL A 228 -2.78 -10.63 -16.74
CA VAL A 228 -1.48 -10.81 -17.40
C VAL A 228 -1.33 -9.87 -18.59
N GLN A 229 -2.32 -9.84 -19.48
CA GLN A 229 -2.31 -8.95 -20.65
C GLN A 229 -2.20 -7.47 -20.27
N ASP A 230 -2.94 -7.04 -19.25
CA ASP A 230 -2.92 -5.65 -18.80
C ASP A 230 -1.60 -5.28 -18.09
N MET A 231 -0.89 -6.25 -17.51
CA MET A 231 0.43 -6.02 -16.91
C MET A 231 1.54 -5.96 -17.96
N ILE A 232 1.47 -6.79 -19.00
CA ILE A 232 2.37 -6.67 -20.17
C ILE A 232 2.18 -5.29 -20.81
N ALA A 233 0.93 -4.91 -21.10
CA ALA A 233 0.64 -3.60 -21.70
C ALA A 233 1.07 -2.42 -20.80
N LEU A 234 1.00 -2.58 -19.47
CA LEU A 234 1.52 -1.58 -18.55
C LEU A 234 3.05 -1.51 -18.62
N ALA A 235 3.75 -2.65 -18.57
CA ALA A 235 5.20 -2.70 -18.70
C ALA A 235 5.69 -2.03 -20.00
N ASP A 236 5.02 -2.30 -21.12
CA ASP A 236 5.33 -1.68 -22.43
C ASP A 236 5.18 -0.15 -22.41
N SER A 237 4.29 0.40 -21.57
CA SER A 237 4.15 1.86 -21.40
C SER A 237 5.25 2.52 -20.58
N PHE A 238 6.07 1.72 -19.88
CA PHE A 238 7.24 2.15 -19.12
C PHE A 238 8.57 1.86 -19.84
N ALA A 239 8.55 1.12 -20.96
CA ALA A 239 9.73 0.89 -21.78
C ALA A 239 10.04 2.17 -22.61
N TRP A 240 10.98 2.97 -22.12
CA TRP A 240 11.50 4.17 -22.79
C TRP A 240 12.88 3.92 -23.38
#